data_AF-A0A9C8E1N1-F1
#
_entry.id   AF-A0A9C8E1N1-F1
#
_cell.length_a   1.000
_cell.length_b   1.000
_cell.length_c   1.000
_cell.angle_alpha   90.00
_cell.angle_beta   90.00
_cell.angle_gamma   90.00
#
_symmetry.space_group_name_H-M   'P 1'
#
loop_
_entity.id
_entity.type
_entity.pdbx_description
1 polymer ?
#
loop_
_entity_poly.entity_id
_entity_poly.type
_entity_poly.pdbx_seq_one_letter_code
_entity_poly.pdbx_strand_id
1 'polypeptide(L)' 'HWPTVNLTADLAYYVRQGQAIQVPNAPTSGLVKLFADNVPKINAESNHFMGIGEVLDDGRIAPRRLINF' A
#
# COMPACT_ATOMS: atom_id res chain seq x y z
N HIS A 1 11.27 3.88 -11.64
CA HIS A 1 10.21 4.52 -10.82
C HIS A 1 9.19 3.44 -10.45
N TRP A 2 8.85 3.26 -9.17
CA TRP A 2 7.79 2.31 -8.77
C TRP A 2 6.43 3.02 -8.68
N PRO A 3 5.34 2.41 -9.17
CA PRO A 3 3.99 2.95 -9.03
C PRO A 3 3.60 3.09 -7.56
N THR A 4 2.74 4.08 -7.29
CA THR A 4 2.24 4.37 -5.96
C THR A 4 0.80 3.88 -5.83
N VAL A 5 0.48 3.22 -4.73
CA VAL A 5 -0.86 2.74 -4.39
C VAL A 5 -1.24 3.35 -3.03
N ASN A 6 -2.31 4.15 -3.04
CA ASN A 6 -2.90 4.69 -1.81
C ASN A 6 -3.98 3.73 -1.32
N LEU A 7 -3.89 3.39 -0.04
CA LEU A 7 -4.77 2.45 0.64
C LEU A 7 -5.73 3.23 1.51
N THR A 8 -7.00 2.85 1.49
CA THR A 8 -7.95 3.27 2.53
C THR A 8 -7.50 2.74 3.90
N ALA A 9 -8.08 3.28 4.98
CA ALA A 9 -7.78 2.82 6.34
C ALA A 9 -8.00 1.31 6.50
N ASP A 10 -9.10 0.77 5.93
CA ASP A 10 -9.42 -0.67 5.99
C ASP A 10 -8.38 -1.52 5.25
N LEU A 11 -8.01 -1.10 4.04
CA LEU A 11 -7.00 -1.82 3.26
C LEU A 11 -5.62 -1.77 3.94
N ALA A 12 -5.25 -0.63 4.50
CA ALA A 12 -4.02 -0.49 5.28
C ALA A 12 -4.01 -1.43 6.50
N TYR A 13 -5.14 -1.58 7.19
CA TYR A 13 -5.28 -2.49 8.34
C TYR A 13 -5.01 -3.95 7.96
N TYR A 14 -5.56 -4.43 6.84
CA TYR A 14 -5.35 -5.81 6.38
C TYR A 14 -3.94 -6.05 5.83
N VAL A 15 -3.38 -5.08 5.11
CA VAL A 15 -2.00 -5.17 4.61
C VAL A 15 -1.00 -5.23 5.77
N ARG A 16 -1.22 -4.49 6.86
CA ARG A 16 -0.36 -4.59 8.06
C ARG A 16 -0.34 -5.99 8.68
N GLN A 17 -1.38 -6.79 8.48
CA GLN A 17 -1.47 -8.17 8.94
C GLN A 17 -0.89 -9.18 7.95
N GLY A 18 -0.30 -8.73 6.84
CA GLY A 18 0.26 -9.62 5.83
C GLY A 18 -0.72 -10.04 4.74
N GLN A 19 -1.97 -9.56 4.75
CA GLN A 19 -2.96 -9.99 3.77
C GLN A 19 -2.73 -9.34 2.40
N ALA A 20 -2.91 -10.13 1.34
CA ALA A 20 -2.96 -9.63 -0.02
C ALA A 20 -4.31 -8.96 -0.30
N ILE A 21 -4.27 -7.78 -0.92
CA ILE A 21 -5.46 -6.95 -1.16
C ILE A 21 -5.66 -6.65 -2.64
N GLN A 22 -6.91 -6.37 -3.02
CA GLN A 22 -7.23 -5.86 -4.36
C GLN A 22 -7.47 -4.36 -4.28
N VAL A 23 -6.85 -3.61 -5.19
CA VAL A 23 -7.01 -2.15 -5.29
C VAL A 23 -7.48 -1.79 -6.70
N PRO A 24 -8.47 -0.88 -6.86
CA PRO A 24 -8.88 -0.39 -8.17
C PRO A 24 -7.69 0.19 -8.93
N ASN A 25 -7.58 -0.12 -10.22
CA ASN A 25 -6.51 0.36 -11.09
C ASN A 25 -5.09 0.05 -10.56
N ALA A 26 -4.94 -1.05 -9.81
CA ALA A 26 -3.63 -1.53 -9.40
C ALA A 26 -2.77 -1.86 -10.64
N PRO A 27 -1.45 -1.62 -10.56
CA PRO A 27 -0.52 -2.15 -11.56
C PRO A 27 -0.68 -3.67 -11.69
N THR A 28 -0.42 -4.21 -12.88
CA THR A 28 -0.62 -5.64 -13.18
C THR A 28 0.59 -6.51 -12.84
N SER A 29 1.74 -5.92 -12.51
CA SER A 29 2.95 -6.65 -12.12
C SER A 29 3.95 -5.74 -11.41
N GLY A 30 4.89 -6.37 -10.71
CA GLY A 30 6.07 -5.71 -10.13
C GLY A 30 5.84 -5.10 -8.74
N LEU A 31 6.80 -4.28 -8.31
CA LEU A 31 6.83 -3.67 -6.99
C LEU A 31 6.06 -2.34 -6.97
N VAL A 32 5.33 -2.11 -5.88
CA VAL A 32 4.55 -0.89 -5.64
C VAL A 32 4.91 -0.25 -4.31
N LYS A 33 4.80 1.08 -4.23
CA LYS A 33 4.88 1.81 -2.97
C LYS A 33 3.48 1.90 -2.36
N LEU A 34 3.35 1.49 -1.12
CA LEU A 34 2.10 1.50 -0.36
C LEU A 34 2.05 2.73 0.54
N PHE A 35 0.96 3.47 0.47
CA PHE A 35 0.68 4.62 1.33
C PHE A 35 -0.68 4.43 1.99
N ALA A 36 -0.82 4.81 3.26
CA ALA A 36 -2.11 4.83 3.94
C ALA A 36 -2.73 6.24 3.86
N ASP A 37 -3.99 6.30 3.41
CA ASP A 37 -4.82 7.50 3.54
C ASP A 37 -5.33 7.60 4.98
N ASN A 38 -5.30 8.81 5.54
CA ASN A 38 -5.75 9.19 6.89
C ASN A 38 -4.79 8.95 8.06
N VAL A 39 -3.52 9.34 7.93
CA VAL A 39 -2.80 9.84 9.11
C VAL A 39 -3.16 11.33 9.25
N PRO A 40 -3.50 11.84 10.45
CA PRO A 40 -3.72 13.26 10.65
C PRO A 40 -2.55 14.01 10.03
N LYS A 41 -2.82 14.84 9.03
CA LYS A 41 -1.79 15.64 8.37
C LYS A 41 -1.30 16.67 9.38
N ILE A 42 -0.36 16.28 10.23
CA ILE A 42 0.30 17.21 11.15
C ILE A 42 1.04 18.26 10.30
N ASN A 43 1.50 17.86 9.10
CA ASN A 43 2.00 18.71 8.02
C ASN A 43 1.26 18.39 6.71
N ALA A 44 0.85 19.40 5.95
CA ALA A 44 -0.05 19.33 4.79
C ALA A 44 0.36 18.37 3.65
N GLU A 45 1.57 17.82 3.69
CA GLU A 45 2.21 17.12 2.55
C GLU A 45 2.44 15.61 2.75
N SER A 46 2.07 15.02 3.88
CA SER A 46 2.48 13.63 4.18
C SER A 46 1.34 12.61 4.04
N ASN A 47 1.25 11.94 2.88
CA ASN A 47 0.67 10.59 2.83
C ASN A 47 1.62 9.65 3.58
N HIS A 48 1.09 8.79 4.45
CA HIS A 48 1.93 7.95 5.30
C HIS A 48 2.49 6.77 4.51
N PHE A 49 3.79 6.82 4.20
CA PHE A 49 4.46 5.71 3.53
C PHE A 49 4.47 4.48 4.42
N MET A 50 3.81 3.42 3.97
CA MET A 50 3.65 2.18 4.74
C MET A 50 4.73 1.15 4.39
N GLY A 51 5.19 1.15 3.13
CA GLY A 51 6.26 0.29 2.67
C GLY A 51 6.12 -0.14 1.21
N ILE A 52 6.69 -1.30 0.89
CA ILE A 52 6.70 -1.88 -0.45
C ILE A 52 5.76 -3.10 -0.50
N GLY A 53 4.92 -3.12 -1.52
CA GLY A 53 4.11 -4.27 -1.91
C GLY A 53 4.60 -4.87 -3.24
N GLU A 54 4.11 -6.06 -3.53
CA GLU A 54 4.37 -6.79 -4.77
C GLU A 54 3.04 -7.24 -5.36
N VAL A 55 2.84 -7.00 -6.65
CA VAL A 55 1.68 -7.51 -7.39
C VAL A 55 1.89 -8.99 -7.66
N LEU A 56 0.93 -9.81 -7.21
CA LEU A 56 0.86 -11.25 -7.42
C LEU A 56 0.24 -11.58 -8.79
N ASP A 57 0.35 -12.86 -9.18
CA ASP A 57 -0.16 -13.36 -10.46
C ASP A 57 -1.69 -13.25 -10.60
N ASP A 58 -2.43 -13.19 -9.48
CA ASP A 58 -3.87 -12.96 -9.45
C ASP A 58 -4.26 -11.47 -9.46
N GLY A 59 -3.27 -10.58 -9.59
CA GLY A 59 -3.44 -9.12 -9.61
C GLY A 59 -3.65 -8.49 -8.23
N ARG A 60 -3.59 -9.26 -7.13
CA ARG A 60 -3.59 -8.71 -5.78
C ARG A 60 -2.21 -8.18 -5.40
N ILE A 61 -2.18 -7.26 -4.44
CA ILE A 61 -0.94 -6.71 -3.91
C ILE A 61 -0.69 -7.32 -2.53
N ALA A 62 0.43 -8.01 -2.36
CA ALA A 62 0.89 -8.52 -1.09
C ALA A 62 1.95 -7.58 -0.47
N PRO A 63 1.98 -7.41 0.87
CA PRO A 63 3.04 -6.68 1.54
C PRO A 63 4.36 -7.46 1.48
N ARG A 64 5.42 -6.82 0.98
CA ARG A 64 6.78 -7.40 0.92
C ARG A 64 7.67 -6.89 2.04
N ARG A 65 7.62 -5.58 2.31
CA ARG A 65 8.35 -4.95 3.41
C ARG A 65 7.62 -3.70 3.87
N LEU A 66 7.10 -3.75 5.08
CA LEU A 66 6.47 -2.61 5.75
C LEU A 66 7.47 -1.99 6.74
N ILE A 67 7.38 -0.68 6.95
CA ILE A 67 8.45 0.09 7.62
C ILE A 67 7.97 0.94 8.80
N ASN A 68 6.67 0.96 9.08
CA ASN A 68 6.10 1.66 10.22
C ASN A 68 4.80 0.98 10.64
N PHE A 69 4.78 0.39 11.84
CA PHE A 69 3.66 -0.38 12.40
C PHE A 69 3.15 0.26 13.67
#